data_AF-A0A850HG11-F1
#
_entry.id   AF-A0A850HG11-F1
#
_cell.length_a   1.000
_cell.length_b   1.000
_cell.length_c   1.000
_cell.angle_alpha   90.00
_cell.angle_beta   90.00
_cell.angle_gamma   90.00
#
_symmetry.space_group_name_H-M   'P 1'
#
loop_
_entity.id
_entity.type
_entity.pdbx_description
1 polymer ?
#
loop_
_entity_poly.entity_id
_entity_poly.type
_entity_poly.pdbx_seq_one_letter_code
_entity_poly.pdbx_strand_id
1 'polypeptide(L)'
;MTIQEMKERKRELGYTNEQVAELSGIPLGTIQKIFGGKTMAPRYQTMQALEKVLRRREEPVGYQYGAWAQERLVMREECTAYGQKRQGEYTLDDYYALPDEQRVELIDGMIYEMSVPTSVHQLMNGFIYAKFLEYTAGKNGKCLPIVSPIDVQLDCDQKTMVQPDIVIVCDRDKVIRRCVYGAPDFVMEILSKATRKKDMVTKLNKYMNAGVREYWMLDPDQKRVLVYDFEAENYPTIYSFEAKVPVAIWDGECEIDFAEVYNYVRFLYEREENADFS
;
A
#
# COMPACT_ATOMS: atom_id res chain seq x y z
N MET A 1 11.65 -18.55 -11.06
CA MET A 1 12.78 -19.33 -11.65
C MET A 1 12.58 -20.83 -11.46
N THR A 2 13.02 -21.67 -12.40
CA THR A 2 13.06 -23.14 -12.25
C THR A 2 14.22 -23.58 -11.35
N ILE A 3 14.17 -24.81 -10.80
CA ILE A 3 15.27 -25.34 -9.95
C ILE A 3 16.59 -25.42 -10.74
N GLN A 4 16.53 -25.71 -12.04
CA GLN A 4 17.70 -25.77 -12.90
C GLN A 4 18.32 -24.38 -13.11
N GLU A 5 17.50 -23.35 -13.39
CA GLU A 5 17.94 -21.95 -13.45
C GLU A 5 18.57 -21.49 -12.13
N MET A 6 17.98 -21.89 -10.99
CA MET A 6 18.53 -21.56 -9.68
C MET A 6 19.89 -22.22 -9.43
N LYS A 7 20.12 -23.46 -9.89
CA LYS A 7 21.44 -24.12 -9.80
C LYS A 7 22.49 -23.36 -10.60
N GLU A 8 22.13 -22.94 -11.80
CA GLU A 8 23.02 -22.21 -12.70
C GLU A 8 23.35 -20.83 -12.12
N ARG A 9 22.36 -20.08 -11.62
CA ARG A 9 22.60 -18.78 -10.97
C ARG A 9 23.42 -18.89 -9.70
N LYS A 10 23.16 -19.90 -8.86
CA LYS A 10 23.99 -20.17 -7.67
C LYS A 10 25.46 -20.38 -8.04
N ARG A 11 25.73 -21.11 -9.13
CA ARG A 11 27.09 -21.35 -9.64
C ARG A 11 27.73 -20.06 -10.17
N GLU A 12 27.00 -19.27 -10.93
CA GLU A 12 27.49 -17.99 -11.46
C GLU A 12 27.78 -16.95 -10.38
N LEU A 13 26.95 -16.89 -9.34
CA LEU A 13 27.14 -16.02 -8.18
C LEU A 13 28.23 -16.55 -7.22
N GLY A 14 28.75 -17.76 -7.45
CA GLY A 14 29.78 -18.37 -6.61
C GLY A 14 29.33 -18.75 -5.20
N TYR A 15 28.02 -18.88 -4.97
CA TYR A 15 27.48 -19.18 -3.63
C TYR A 15 27.62 -20.66 -3.25
N THR A 16 27.94 -20.90 -1.98
CA THR A 16 27.88 -22.22 -1.33
C THR A 16 26.45 -22.57 -0.89
N ASN A 17 26.18 -23.82 -0.50
CA ASN A 17 24.84 -24.18 0.02
C ASN A 17 24.58 -23.48 1.36
N GLU A 18 25.63 -23.30 2.16
CA GLU A 18 25.65 -22.65 3.47
C GLU A 18 25.27 -21.18 3.32
N GLN A 19 25.89 -20.46 2.39
CA GLN A 19 25.57 -19.06 2.10
C GLN A 19 24.13 -18.91 1.59
N VAL A 20 23.65 -19.80 0.72
CA VAL A 20 22.25 -19.73 0.27
C VAL A 20 21.28 -20.02 1.42
N ALA A 21 21.60 -20.95 2.31
CA ALA A 21 20.77 -21.26 3.47
C ALA A 21 20.66 -20.07 4.43
N GLU A 22 21.78 -19.41 4.70
CA GLU A 22 21.85 -18.21 5.53
C GLU A 22 21.06 -17.04 4.90
N LEU A 23 21.31 -16.74 3.62
CA LEU A 23 20.67 -15.63 2.90
C LEU A 23 19.17 -15.84 2.67
N SER A 24 18.72 -17.09 2.51
CA SER A 24 17.31 -17.41 2.25
C SER A 24 16.50 -17.72 3.51
N GLY A 25 17.15 -17.92 4.67
CA GLY A 25 16.52 -18.39 5.90
C GLY A 25 16.01 -19.84 5.82
N ILE A 26 16.35 -20.58 4.76
CA ILE A 26 15.95 -21.99 4.58
C ILE A 26 16.99 -22.90 5.24
N PRO A 27 16.58 -23.92 6.02
CA PRO A 27 17.52 -24.86 6.62
C PRO A 27 18.46 -25.49 5.59
N LEU A 28 19.75 -25.59 5.92
CA LEU A 28 20.80 -26.12 5.03
C LEU A 28 20.45 -27.50 4.46
N GLY A 29 19.88 -28.38 5.27
CA GLY A 29 19.45 -29.71 4.82
C GLY A 29 18.35 -29.69 3.75
N THR A 30 17.53 -28.63 3.71
CA THR A 30 16.52 -28.41 2.67
C THR A 30 17.17 -27.89 1.39
N ILE A 31 18.10 -26.93 1.49
CA ILE A 31 18.88 -26.42 0.36
C ILE A 31 19.68 -27.53 -0.33
N GLN A 32 20.36 -28.37 0.45
CA GLN A 32 21.12 -29.52 -0.05
C GLN A 32 20.24 -30.54 -0.77
N LYS A 33 19.00 -30.78 -0.31
CA LYS A 33 18.05 -31.67 -0.99
C LYS A 33 17.55 -31.10 -2.32
N ILE A 34 17.28 -29.80 -2.38
CA ILE A 34 16.80 -29.10 -3.58
C ILE A 34 17.91 -29.07 -4.64
N PHE A 35 19.09 -28.56 -4.30
CA PHE A 35 20.20 -28.47 -5.27
C PHE A 35 20.87 -29.82 -5.54
N GLY A 36 20.75 -30.79 -4.63
CA GLY A 36 21.14 -32.17 -4.83
C GLY A 36 20.14 -33.02 -5.64
N GLY A 37 19.00 -32.45 -6.08
CA GLY A 37 18.01 -33.14 -6.91
C GLY A 37 17.15 -34.19 -6.18
N LYS A 38 17.20 -34.23 -4.83
CA LYS A 38 16.35 -35.11 -4.00
C LYS A 38 14.95 -34.55 -3.78
N THR A 39 14.73 -33.27 -4.08
CA THR A 39 13.42 -32.62 -4.02
C THR A 39 13.11 -31.96 -5.35
N MET A 40 12.14 -32.53 -6.07
CA MET A 40 11.76 -32.07 -7.42
C MET A 40 10.69 -30.98 -7.41
N ALA A 41 9.93 -30.85 -6.31
CA ALA A 41 8.88 -29.84 -6.16
C ALA A 41 8.94 -29.21 -4.74
N PRO A 42 9.82 -28.23 -4.50
CA PRO A 42 9.86 -27.49 -3.26
C PRO A 42 8.56 -26.71 -3.05
N ARG A 43 8.22 -26.42 -1.78
CA ARG A 43 7.06 -25.59 -1.47
C ARG A 43 7.24 -24.19 -2.07
N TYR A 44 6.13 -23.57 -2.46
CA TYR A 44 6.11 -22.26 -3.10
C TYR A 44 6.92 -21.19 -2.34
N GLN A 45 6.76 -21.10 -1.01
CA GLN A 45 7.51 -20.16 -0.17
C GLN A 45 9.03 -20.41 -0.22
N THR A 46 9.45 -21.67 -0.29
CA THR A 46 10.86 -22.04 -0.44
C THR A 46 11.41 -21.61 -1.80
N MET A 47 10.59 -21.72 -2.86
CA MET A 47 10.96 -21.23 -4.20
C MET A 47 11.12 -19.71 -4.23
N GLN A 48 10.20 -18.97 -3.60
CA GLN A 48 10.29 -17.50 -3.54
C GLN A 48 11.51 -17.01 -2.76
N ALA A 49 11.81 -17.64 -1.62
CA ALA A 49 12.98 -17.30 -0.80
C ALA A 49 14.30 -17.58 -1.54
N LEU A 50 14.38 -18.69 -2.28
CA LEU A 50 15.52 -18.98 -3.15
C LEU A 50 15.65 -17.99 -4.32
N GLU A 51 14.54 -17.66 -4.96
CA GLU A 51 14.51 -16.73 -6.10
C GLU A 51 14.97 -15.33 -5.68
N LYS A 52 14.56 -14.85 -4.50
CA LYS A 52 15.00 -13.56 -3.95
C LYS A 52 16.52 -13.47 -3.79
N VAL A 53 17.18 -14.57 -3.38
CA VAL A 53 18.64 -14.62 -3.15
C VAL A 53 19.42 -14.75 -4.46
N LEU A 54 18.84 -15.43 -5.46
CA LEU A 54 19.53 -15.80 -6.69
C LEU A 54 19.25 -14.85 -7.87
N ARG A 55 18.41 -13.83 -7.69
CA ARG A 55 18.13 -12.82 -8.72
C ARG A 55 19.20 -11.71 -8.70
N ARG A 56 19.72 -11.34 -9.87
CA ARG A 56 20.64 -10.21 -10.03
C ARG A 56 19.91 -8.89 -9.73
N ARG A 57 20.54 -7.97 -8.98
CA ARG A 57 20.19 -6.55 -9.02
C ARG A 57 20.62 -6.02 -10.40
N GLU A 58 19.67 -5.78 -11.28
CA GLU A 58 19.89 -4.89 -12.41
C GLU A 58 19.75 -3.47 -11.86
N GLU A 59 20.85 -2.73 -11.84
CA GLU A 59 20.78 -1.28 -11.68
C GLU A 59 20.05 -0.68 -12.89
N PRO A 60 19.13 0.29 -12.71
CA PRO A 60 18.50 0.94 -13.84
C PRO A 60 19.54 1.71 -14.64
N VAL A 61 19.53 1.51 -15.96
CA VAL A 61 20.27 2.30 -16.94
C VAL A 61 19.87 3.77 -16.78
N GLY A 62 20.74 4.57 -16.17
CA GLY A 62 20.54 5.98 -15.93
C GLY A 62 20.66 6.81 -17.22
N TYR A 63 19.69 7.70 -17.43
CA TYR A 63 19.80 8.80 -18.39
C TYR A 63 20.95 9.73 -17.99
N GLN A 64 21.81 10.00 -18.96
CA GLN A 64 23.07 10.73 -18.83
C GLN A 64 22.83 12.23 -18.61
N TYR A 65 23.04 12.73 -17.39
CA TYR A 65 23.38 14.13 -17.16
C TYR A 65 24.90 14.28 -17.03
N GLY A 66 25.42 15.27 -17.77
CA GLY A 66 26.83 15.41 -18.12
C GLY A 66 27.81 15.70 -16.98
N ALA A 67 29.07 15.54 -17.35
CA ALA A 67 30.26 15.60 -16.51
C ALA A 67 30.52 16.99 -15.90
N TRP A 68 30.05 17.22 -14.67
CA TRP A 68 30.57 18.25 -13.75
C TRP A 68 30.32 17.86 -12.29
N ALA A 69 31.05 16.86 -11.78
CA ALA A 69 31.19 16.64 -10.33
C ALA A 69 32.43 15.78 -10.04
N GLN A 70 33.59 16.21 -10.54
CA GLN A 70 34.86 15.72 -10.02
C GLN A 70 35.19 16.58 -8.80
N GLU A 71 35.48 15.91 -7.67
CA GLU A 71 35.76 16.47 -6.35
C GLU A 71 34.56 16.99 -5.54
N ARG A 72 33.74 16.07 -5.02
CA ARG A 72 33.16 16.25 -3.69
C ARG A 72 33.21 14.94 -2.92
N LEU A 73 33.81 15.03 -1.74
CA LEU A 73 33.73 14.09 -0.64
C LEU A 73 32.31 13.50 -0.57
N VAL A 74 32.13 12.26 -1.03
CA VAL A 74 30.82 11.60 -1.00
C VAL A 74 30.55 11.26 0.46
N MET A 75 29.78 12.10 1.14
CA MET A 75 28.97 11.65 2.26
C MET A 75 28.10 10.51 1.71
N ARG A 76 28.49 9.28 2.01
CA ARG A 76 27.58 8.14 1.89
C ARG A 76 26.53 8.36 2.98
N GLU A 77 25.31 8.71 2.62
CA GLU A 77 24.19 8.44 3.50
C GLU A 77 24.18 6.94 3.77
N GLU A 78 24.11 6.59 5.05
CA GLU A 78 24.12 5.20 5.50
C GLU A 78 22.96 4.45 4.84
N CYS A 79 23.27 3.33 4.19
CA CYS A 79 22.27 2.40 3.70
C CYS A 79 21.36 1.94 4.86
N THR A 80 20.09 2.32 4.78
CA THR A 80 18.89 1.60 5.27
C THR A 80 18.93 1.10 6.72
N ALA A 81 18.36 1.85 7.66
CA ALA A 81 18.11 1.41 9.04
C ALA A 81 17.01 0.33 9.19
N TYR A 82 16.38 -0.12 8.10
CA TYR A 82 15.28 -1.10 8.13
C TYR A 82 15.78 -2.48 7.74
N GLY A 83 15.71 -3.40 8.70
CA GLY A 83 16.22 -4.77 8.57
C GLY A 83 16.83 -5.35 9.84
N GLN A 84 16.96 -4.56 10.92
CA GLN A 84 17.49 -5.05 12.20
C GLN A 84 16.44 -5.81 13.04
N LYS A 85 15.16 -5.46 12.90
CA LYS A 85 14.05 -6.01 13.69
C LYS A 85 13.20 -7.00 12.89
N ARG A 86 12.61 -7.97 13.58
CA ARG A 86 11.66 -8.90 12.95
C ARG A 86 10.33 -8.19 12.74
N GLN A 87 9.63 -8.58 11.67
CA GLN A 87 8.26 -8.12 11.43
C GLN A 87 7.38 -8.45 12.66
N GLY A 88 6.67 -7.44 13.18
CA GLY A 88 5.90 -7.49 14.44
C GLY A 88 6.57 -6.75 15.62
N GLU A 89 7.86 -6.41 15.48
CA GLU A 89 8.65 -5.73 16.51
C GLU A 89 8.86 -4.23 16.24
N TYR A 90 8.40 -3.73 15.08
CA TYR A 90 8.55 -2.32 14.73
C TYR A 90 7.61 -1.43 15.56
N THR A 91 8.03 -0.19 15.77
CA THR A 91 7.33 0.83 16.56
C THR A 91 7.23 2.15 15.79
N LEU A 92 6.53 3.15 16.32
CA LEU A 92 6.49 4.48 15.72
C LEU A 92 7.86 5.17 15.71
N ASP A 93 8.71 4.92 16.70
CA ASP A 93 10.10 5.44 16.67
C ASP A 93 10.85 4.86 15.46
N ASP A 94 10.63 3.58 15.17
CA ASP A 94 11.15 2.97 13.94
C ASP A 94 10.45 3.56 12.72
N TYR A 95 9.16 3.84 12.73
CA TYR A 95 8.48 4.46 11.59
C TYR A 95 9.06 5.86 11.26
N TYR A 96 9.29 6.69 12.27
CA TYR A 96 9.78 8.06 12.07
C TYR A 96 11.27 8.16 11.78
N ALA A 97 12.04 7.10 12.01
CA ALA A 97 13.44 7.04 11.61
C ALA A 97 13.62 6.72 10.11
N LEU A 98 12.53 6.48 9.36
CA LEU A 98 12.58 6.16 7.94
C LEU A 98 13.03 7.38 7.15
N PRO A 99 13.81 7.19 6.07
CA PRO A 99 14.00 8.25 5.08
C PRO A 99 12.66 8.70 4.52
N ASP A 100 12.50 10.01 4.31
CA ASP A 100 11.25 10.61 3.83
C ASP A 100 10.79 10.02 2.47
N GLU A 101 11.72 9.55 1.64
CA GLU A 101 11.42 8.93 0.35
C GLU A 101 10.80 7.54 0.48
N GLN A 102 10.94 6.89 1.64
CA GLN A 102 10.45 5.54 1.87
C GLN A 102 9.03 5.57 2.43
N ARG A 103 8.05 5.44 1.52
CA ARG A 103 6.64 5.35 1.91
C ARG A 103 6.29 3.96 2.44
N VAL A 104 5.91 3.89 3.70
CA VAL A 104 5.42 2.66 4.34
C VAL A 104 4.18 2.93 5.19
N GLU A 105 3.50 1.86 5.55
CA GLU A 105 2.57 1.81 6.67
C GLU A 105 3.12 0.89 7.75
N LEU A 106 2.82 1.21 9.01
CA LEU A 106 3.07 0.37 10.16
C LEU A 106 1.73 -0.18 10.65
N ILE A 107 1.56 -1.50 10.71
CA ILE A 107 0.32 -2.11 11.22
C ILE A 107 0.70 -3.25 12.17
N ASP A 108 0.31 -3.15 13.44
CA ASP A 108 0.60 -4.14 14.48
C ASP A 108 2.11 -4.47 14.59
N GLY A 109 2.97 -3.47 14.39
CA GLY A 109 4.42 -3.62 14.40
C GLY A 109 5.02 -4.23 13.13
N MET A 110 4.22 -4.34 12.06
CA MET A 110 4.64 -4.82 10.75
C MET A 110 4.80 -3.64 9.77
N ILE A 111 5.92 -3.58 9.05
CA ILE A 111 6.17 -2.55 8.03
C ILE A 111 5.72 -3.07 6.67
N TYR A 112 4.85 -2.29 6.00
CA TYR A 112 4.35 -2.53 4.66
C TYR A 112 4.79 -1.42 3.72
N GLU A 113 5.64 -1.73 2.75
CA GLU A 113 6.01 -0.79 1.69
C GLU A 113 4.79 -0.42 0.84
N MET A 114 4.70 0.86 0.48
CA MET A 114 3.65 1.38 -0.39
C MET A 114 4.17 1.55 -1.81
N SER A 115 3.36 1.14 -2.79
CA SER A 115 3.63 1.44 -4.19
C SER A 115 3.28 2.89 -4.52
N VAL A 116 3.97 3.47 -5.50
CA VAL A 116 3.59 4.76 -6.08
C VAL A 116 2.19 4.64 -6.71
N PRO A 117 1.26 5.55 -6.40
CA PRO A 117 -0.09 5.50 -6.97
C PRO A 117 -0.08 5.84 -8.47
N THR A 118 -1.03 5.27 -9.22
CA THR A 118 -1.19 5.55 -10.66
C THR A 118 -1.91 6.89 -10.88
N SER A 119 -1.85 7.43 -12.10
CA SER A 119 -2.61 8.64 -12.46
C SER A 119 -4.13 8.44 -12.30
N VAL A 120 -4.67 7.26 -12.63
CA VAL A 120 -6.09 6.94 -12.41
C VAL A 120 -6.44 7.05 -10.93
N HIS A 121 -5.62 6.43 -10.07
CA HIS A 121 -5.78 6.48 -8.62
C HIS A 121 -5.80 7.92 -8.11
N GLN A 122 -4.80 8.73 -8.46
CA GLN A 122 -4.69 10.11 -7.99
C GLN A 122 -5.81 11.02 -8.48
N LEU A 123 -6.23 10.88 -9.75
CA LEU A 123 -7.31 11.69 -10.32
C LEU A 123 -8.67 11.35 -9.70
N MET A 124 -8.97 10.06 -9.49
CA MET A 124 -10.17 9.63 -8.78
C MET A 124 -10.16 10.14 -7.33
N ASN A 125 -9.02 10.02 -6.64
CA ASN A 125 -8.85 10.48 -5.27
C ASN A 125 -9.15 11.98 -5.14
N GLY A 126 -8.53 12.80 -5.99
CA GLY A 126 -8.73 14.25 -5.99
C GLY A 126 -10.16 14.67 -6.32
N PHE A 127 -10.81 13.99 -7.28
CA PHE A 127 -12.20 14.27 -7.65
C PHE A 127 -13.16 13.98 -6.51
N ILE A 128 -13.04 12.81 -5.87
CA ILE A 128 -13.89 12.41 -4.75
C ILE A 128 -13.65 13.33 -3.54
N TYR A 129 -12.39 13.62 -3.21
CA TYR A 129 -12.05 14.57 -2.16
C TYR A 129 -12.71 15.94 -2.37
N ALA A 130 -12.70 16.46 -3.60
CA ALA A 130 -13.34 17.74 -3.92
C ALA A 130 -14.85 17.73 -3.62
N LYS A 131 -15.54 16.62 -3.91
CA LYS A 131 -16.97 16.46 -3.60
C LYS A 131 -17.23 16.45 -2.09
N PHE A 132 -16.40 15.75 -1.31
CA PHE A 132 -16.49 15.78 0.15
C PHE A 132 -16.21 17.18 0.72
N LEU A 133 -15.22 17.88 0.17
CA LEU A 133 -14.88 19.24 0.59
C LEU A 133 -16.02 20.22 0.29
N GLU A 134 -16.63 20.12 -0.89
CA GLU A 134 -17.81 20.92 -1.27
C GLU A 134 -18.97 20.69 -0.29
N TYR A 135 -19.31 19.43 -0.01
CA TYR A 135 -20.38 19.09 0.92
C TYR A 135 -20.11 19.63 2.33
N THR A 136 -18.90 19.41 2.86
CA THR A 136 -18.55 19.83 4.23
C THR A 136 -18.44 21.36 4.38
N ALA A 137 -18.00 22.08 3.34
CA ALA A 137 -18.02 23.53 3.30
C ALA A 137 -19.45 24.09 3.45
N GLY A 138 -20.43 23.44 2.81
CA GLY A 138 -21.86 23.76 2.95
C GLY A 138 -22.45 23.48 4.34
N LYS A 139 -21.74 22.73 5.20
CA LYS A 139 -22.17 22.33 6.56
C LYS A 139 -21.35 23.00 7.67
N ASN A 140 -20.83 24.20 7.42
CA ASN A 140 -19.96 24.96 8.33
C ASN A 140 -18.64 24.24 8.70
N GLY A 141 -18.17 23.30 7.89
CA GLY A 141 -16.90 22.60 8.12
C GLY A 141 -16.87 21.78 9.41
N LYS A 142 -18.02 21.22 9.83
CA LYS A 142 -18.11 20.37 11.03
C LYS A 142 -17.18 19.16 10.95
N CYS A 143 -17.12 18.51 9.80
CA CYS A 143 -16.18 17.44 9.52
C CYS A 143 -15.10 17.90 8.55
N LEU A 144 -13.91 17.31 8.66
CA LEU A 144 -12.71 17.63 7.92
C LEU A 144 -12.36 16.46 6.99
N PRO A 145 -12.65 16.56 5.68
CA PRO A 145 -12.06 15.66 4.69
C PRO A 145 -10.56 15.94 4.58
N ILE A 146 -9.75 14.89 4.54
CA ILE A 146 -8.30 14.97 4.35
C ILE A 146 -7.90 13.91 3.33
N VAL A 147 -7.03 14.28 2.39
CA VAL A 147 -6.55 13.43 1.31
C VAL A 147 -5.09 13.03 1.53
N SER A 148 -4.70 11.86 1.03
CA SER A 148 -3.33 11.36 1.11
C SER A 148 -2.30 12.30 0.45
N PRO A 149 -1.04 12.34 0.93
CA PRO A 149 -0.52 11.60 2.08
C PRO A 149 -1.00 12.17 3.43
N ILE A 150 -1.52 11.30 4.30
CA ILE A 150 -1.88 11.64 5.67
C ILE A 150 -1.61 10.45 6.59
N ASP A 151 -0.87 10.70 7.67
CA ASP A 151 -0.63 9.73 8.72
C ASP A 151 -1.84 9.65 9.66
N VAL A 152 -2.28 8.42 9.95
CA VAL A 152 -3.34 8.11 10.91
C VAL A 152 -2.80 7.11 11.92
N GLN A 153 -2.57 7.57 13.15
CA GLN A 153 -2.20 6.72 14.28
C GLN A 153 -3.46 6.05 14.83
N LEU A 154 -3.90 5.01 14.12
CA LEU A 154 -5.26 4.47 14.19
C LEU A 154 -5.66 4.00 15.58
N ASP A 155 -4.82 3.19 16.24
CA ASP A 155 -5.14 2.56 17.53
C ASP A 155 -4.69 3.40 18.73
N CYS A 156 -4.21 4.63 18.51
CA CYS A 156 -3.57 5.46 19.54
C CYS A 156 -2.38 4.76 20.25
N ASP A 157 -1.72 3.81 19.57
CA ASP A 157 -0.64 2.99 20.11
C ASP A 157 0.70 3.30 19.44
N GLN A 158 1.76 2.58 19.83
CA GLN A 158 3.09 2.76 19.25
C GLN A 158 3.37 1.79 18.09
N LYS A 159 2.35 1.14 17.53
CA LYS A 159 2.51 0.01 16.59
C LYS A 159 1.64 0.10 15.34
N THR A 160 0.79 1.11 15.23
CA THR A 160 -0.06 1.28 14.04
C THR A 160 -0.05 2.74 13.56
N MET A 161 0.47 2.93 12.34
CA MET A 161 0.40 4.14 11.54
C MET A 161 -0.01 3.77 10.11
N VAL A 162 -1.19 4.18 9.68
CA VAL A 162 -1.72 3.91 8.34
C VAL A 162 -1.79 5.19 7.52
N GLN A 163 -1.77 5.05 6.18
CA GLN A 163 -1.87 6.13 5.20
C GLN A 163 -3.03 5.86 4.22
N PRO A 164 -4.28 6.05 4.66
CA PRO A 164 -5.45 5.92 3.79
C PRO A 164 -5.49 7.00 2.70
N ASP A 165 -6.25 6.75 1.64
CA ASP A 165 -6.37 7.67 0.50
C ASP A 165 -7.22 8.90 0.81
N ILE A 166 -8.35 8.70 1.50
CA ILE A 166 -9.19 9.78 2.05
C ILE A 166 -9.65 9.39 3.44
N VAL A 167 -9.67 10.36 4.34
CA VAL A 167 -10.34 10.25 5.64
C VAL A 167 -11.29 11.42 5.85
N ILE A 168 -12.33 11.20 6.65
CA ILE A 168 -13.16 12.29 7.19
C ILE A 168 -13.12 12.19 8.70
N VAL A 169 -12.82 13.32 9.35
CA VAL A 169 -12.73 13.43 10.81
C VAL A 169 -13.69 14.52 11.28
N CYS A 170 -14.69 14.17 12.07
CA CYS A 170 -15.66 15.09 12.64
C CYS A 170 -15.27 15.63 14.01
N ASP A 171 -14.39 14.91 14.72
CA ASP A 171 -13.77 15.38 15.96
C ASP A 171 -12.41 16.04 15.67
N ARG A 172 -12.37 17.37 15.74
CA ARG A 172 -11.17 18.16 15.42
C ARG A 172 -10.01 17.91 16.38
N ASP A 173 -10.27 17.45 17.60
CA ASP A 173 -9.21 17.20 18.58
C ASP A 173 -8.35 15.98 18.19
N LYS A 174 -8.87 15.10 17.33
CA LYS A 174 -8.09 14.01 16.71
C LYS A 174 -7.11 14.51 15.65
N VAL A 175 -7.33 15.68 15.05
CA VAL A 175 -6.43 16.22 14.01
C VAL A 175 -5.34 17.05 14.67
N ILE A 176 -4.22 16.41 14.98
CA ILE A 176 -3.05 17.07 15.56
C ILE A 176 -2.05 17.46 14.46
N ARG A 177 -1.10 18.34 14.79
CA ARG A 177 -0.15 18.89 13.79
C ARG A 177 0.60 17.84 12.96
N ARG A 178 0.86 16.66 13.53
CA ARG A 178 1.66 15.61 12.88
C ARG A 178 0.83 14.55 12.15
N CYS A 179 -0.40 14.28 12.58
CA CYS A 179 -1.19 13.15 12.11
C CYS A 179 -2.65 13.28 12.58
N VAL A 180 -3.52 12.39 12.10
CA VAL A 180 -4.76 12.08 12.79
C VAL A 180 -4.46 11.09 13.92
N TYR A 181 -4.90 11.37 15.13
CA TYR A 181 -4.68 10.54 16.32
C TYR A 181 -5.98 9.85 16.71
N GLY A 182 -6.03 8.53 16.49
CA GLY A 182 -7.23 7.71 16.63
C GLY A 182 -8.00 7.51 15.32
N ALA A 183 -9.10 6.75 15.41
CA ALA A 183 -9.93 6.41 14.26
C ALA A 183 -10.66 7.63 13.65
N PRO A 184 -10.55 7.84 12.33
CA PRO A 184 -11.45 8.72 11.58
C PRO A 184 -12.89 8.21 11.61
N ASP A 185 -13.85 9.08 11.31
CA ASP A 185 -15.25 8.69 11.14
C ASP A 185 -15.44 7.89 9.85
N PHE A 186 -14.74 8.27 8.79
CA PHE A 186 -14.80 7.60 7.48
C PHE A 186 -13.40 7.39 6.92
N VAL A 187 -13.21 6.26 6.23
CA VAL A 187 -11.99 5.94 5.50
C VAL A 187 -12.32 5.46 4.09
N MET A 188 -11.57 5.91 3.08
CA MET A 188 -11.61 5.37 1.73
C MET A 188 -10.21 4.90 1.29
N GLU A 189 -10.18 3.74 0.64
CA GLU A 189 -9.00 3.19 -0.02
C GLU A 189 -9.34 2.94 -1.50
N ILE A 190 -8.46 3.38 -2.40
CA ILE A 190 -8.55 3.07 -3.82
C ILE A 190 -7.61 1.91 -4.10
N LEU A 191 -8.21 0.75 -4.38
CA LEU A 191 -7.50 -0.50 -4.54
C LEU A 191 -6.56 -0.45 -5.74
N SER A 192 -5.33 -0.92 -5.51
CA SER A 192 -4.37 -1.25 -6.55
C SER A 192 -4.06 -2.74 -6.54
N LYS A 193 -3.46 -3.28 -7.61
CA LYS A 193 -2.99 -4.67 -7.63
C LYS A 193 -2.02 -4.98 -6.47
N ALA A 194 -1.23 -4.00 -6.03
CA ALA A 194 -0.23 -4.16 -4.98
C ALA A 194 -0.84 -4.18 -3.57
N THR A 195 -1.90 -3.39 -3.33
CA THR A 195 -2.48 -3.17 -1.98
C THR A 195 -3.75 -3.96 -1.73
N ARG A 196 -4.44 -4.45 -2.78
CA ARG A 196 -5.74 -5.13 -2.73
C ARG A 196 -5.91 -6.10 -1.55
N LYS A 197 -4.98 -7.04 -1.36
CA LYS A 197 -5.08 -8.03 -0.28
C LYS A 197 -5.05 -7.39 1.10
N LYS A 198 -4.18 -6.39 1.29
CA LYS A 198 -4.03 -5.67 2.56
C LYS A 198 -5.28 -4.86 2.86
N ASP A 199 -5.78 -4.13 1.88
CA ASP A 199 -6.92 -3.22 2.05
C ASP A 199 -8.23 -4.00 2.31
N MET A 200 -8.43 -5.11 1.59
CA MET A 200 -9.64 -5.95 1.71
C MET A 200 -9.68 -6.85 2.95
N VAL A 201 -8.55 -7.09 3.62
CA VAL A 201 -8.49 -8.05 4.74
C VAL A 201 -7.89 -7.42 5.98
N THR A 202 -6.63 -6.97 5.90
CA THR A 202 -5.92 -6.44 7.07
C THR A 202 -6.54 -5.12 7.51
N LYS A 203 -6.63 -4.13 6.62
CA LYS A 203 -7.16 -2.81 6.94
C LYS A 203 -8.64 -2.82 7.27
N LEU A 204 -9.44 -3.64 6.57
CA LEU A 204 -10.85 -3.85 6.91
C LEU A 204 -11.04 -4.18 8.40
N ASN A 205 -10.32 -5.19 8.90
CA ASN A 205 -10.40 -5.56 10.31
C ASN A 205 -9.84 -4.47 11.24
N LYS A 206 -8.76 -3.79 10.86
CA LYS A 206 -8.18 -2.70 11.65
C LYS A 206 -9.14 -1.53 11.80
N TYR A 207 -9.72 -1.05 10.70
CA TYR A 207 -10.67 0.06 10.72
C TYR A 207 -11.92 -0.26 11.51
N MET A 208 -12.49 -1.45 11.30
CA MET A 208 -13.64 -1.92 12.08
C MET A 208 -13.34 -1.96 13.58
N ASN A 209 -12.21 -2.55 14.00
CA ASN A 209 -11.85 -2.68 15.41
C ASN A 209 -11.46 -1.34 16.06
N ALA A 210 -10.92 -0.40 15.29
CA ALA A 210 -10.54 0.92 15.78
C ALA A 210 -11.75 1.86 15.97
N GLY A 211 -12.93 1.49 15.45
CA GLY A 211 -14.14 2.30 15.54
C GLY A 211 -14.30 3.32 14.41
N VAL A 212 -13.73 3.04 13.24
CA VAL A 212 -14.16 3.72 12.00
C VAL A 212 -15.65 3.40 11.80
N ARG A 213 -16.45 4.38 11.39
CA ARG A 213 -17.90 4.22 11.24
C ARG A 213 -18.27 3.75 9.84
N GLU A 214 -17.54 4.23 8.84
CA GLU A 214 -17.77 3.86 7.44
C GLU A 214 -16.46 3.66 6.67
N TYR A 215 -16.38 2.58 5.89
CA TYR A 215 -15.19 2.21 5.14
C TYR A 215 -15.51 1.86 3.69
N TRP A 216 -14.89 2.59 2.77
CA TRP A 216 -15.08 2.42 1.33
C TRP A 216 -13.82 1.84 0.67
N MET A 217 -14.02 0.85 -0.19
CA MET A 217 -12.99 0.33 -1.09
C MET A 217 -13.42 0.55 -2.53
N LEU A 218 -12.70 1.44 -3.21
CA LEU A 218 -12.90 1.72 -4.63
C LEU A 218 -12.02 0.78 -5.46
N ASP A 219 -12.61 0.05 -6.41
CA ASP A 219 -11.89 -0.85 -7.31
C ASP A 219 -11.95 -0.32 -8.75
N PRO A 220 -10.97 0.48 -9.20
CA PRO A 220 -10.99 1.09 -10.53
C PRO A 220 -10.95 0.06 -11.67
N ASP A 221 -10.29 -1.08 -11.45
CA ASP A 221 -10.17 -2.15 -12.46
C ASP A 221 -11.51 -2.87 -12.67
N GLN A 222 -12.24 -3.13 -11.57
CA GLN A 222 -13.53 -3.82 -11.59
C GLN A 222 -14.73 -2.86 -11.65
N LYS A 223 -14.49 -1.54 -11.69
CA LYS A 223 -15.50 -0.48 -11.76
C LYS A 223 -16.60 -0.64 -10.71
N ARG A 224 -16.20 -0.89 -9.47
CA ARG A 224 -17.11 -1.10 -8.34
C ARG A 224 -16.61 -0.44 -7.07
N VAL A 225 -17.55 -0.20 -6.15
CA VAL A 225 -17.31 0.35 -4.82
C VAL A 225 -17.88 -0.64 -3.81
N LEU A 226 -17.07 -1.02 -2.82
CA LEU A 226 -17.53 -1.79 -1.67
C LEU A 226 -17.66 -0.84 -0.50
N VAL A 227 -18.85 -0.77 0.09
CA VAL A 227 -19.18 0.12 1.21
C VAL A 227 -19.50 -0.71 2.43
N TYR A 228 -18.76 -0.49 3.51
CA TYR A 228 -19.06 -1.00 4.84
C TYR A 228 -19.58 0.16 5.69
N ASP A 229 -20.82 0.05 6.17
CA ASP A 229 -21.38 0.88 7.22
C ASP A 229 -21.34 0.06 8.53
N PHE A 230 -20.31 0.30 9.34
CA PHE A 230 -20.09 -0.46 10.57
C PHE A 230 -21.09 -0.10 11.68
N GLU A 231 -21.87 0.96 11.54
CA GLU A 231 -22.92 1.35 12.50
C GLU A 231 -24.26 0.65 12.21
N ALA A 232 -24.53 0.28 10.95
CA ALA A 232 -25.74 -0.43 10.56
C ALA A 232 -25.57 -1.97 10.50
N GLU A 233 -24.80 -2.46 9.53
CA GLU A 233 -24.60 -3.90 9.29
C GLU A 233 -23.16 -4.19 8.86
N ASN A 234 -22.58 -5.26 9.42
CA ASN A 234 -21.20 -5.67 9.10
C ASN A 234 -21.05 -6.38 7.72
N TYR A 235 -21.97 -6.15 6.78
CA TYR A 235 -21.91 -6.69 5.42
C TYR A 235 -21.64 -5.58 4.41
N PRO A 236 -20.77 -5.81 3.41
CA PRO A 236 -20.53 -4.81 2.39
C PRO A 236 -21.73 -4.69 1.45
N THR A 237 -22.10 -3.46 1.13
CA THR A 237 -22.90 -3.17 -0.06
C THR A 237 -21.97 -2.95 -1.25
N ILE A 238 -22.30 -3.55 -2.40
CA ILE A 238 -21.49 -3.44 -3.61
C ILE A 238 -22.25 -2.58 -4.63
N TYR A 239 -21.62 -1.50 -5.06
CA TYR A 239 -22.15 -0.59 -6.07
C TYR A 239 -21.30 -0.67 -7.35
N SER A 240 -21.94 -0.52 -8.52
CA SER A 240 -21.23 -0.27 -9.78
C SER A 240 -20.89 1.20 -9.92
N PHE A 241 -20.04 1.55 -10.89
CA PHE A 241 -19.75 2.96 -11.24
C PHE A 241 -20.91 3.68 -11.94
N GLU A 242 -22.08 3.06 -12.08
CA GLU A 242 -23.28 3.73 -12.58
C GLU A 242 -24.15 4.26 -11.42
N ALA A 243 -23.79 3.95 -10.18
CA ALA A 243 -24.56 4.30 -9.00
C ALA A 243 -24.12 5.65 -8.40
N LYS A 244 -25.09 6.32 -7.79
CA LYS A 244 -24.84 7.30 -6.74
C LYS A 244 -24.78 6.56 -5.42
N VAL A 245 -23.68 6.75 -4.70
CA VAL A 245 -23.43 6.04 -3.44
C VAL A 245 -23.62 7.01 -2.28
N PRO A 246 -24.60 6.78 -1.39
CA PRO A 246 -24.84 7.64 -0.24
C PRO A 246 -23.75 7.43 0.81
N VAL A 247 -23.33 8.53 1.45
CA VAL A 247 -22.37 8.52 2.55
C VAL A 247 -23.12 8.36 3.87
N ALA A 248 -22.97 7.21 4.51
CA ALA A 248 -23.74 6.81 5.68
C ALA A 248 -23.45 7.65 6.92
N ILE A 249 -22.21 8.11 7.13
CA ILE A 249 -21.86 8.97 8.29
C ILE A 249 -22.59 10.33 8.29
N TRP A 250 -23.25 10.67 7.19
CA TRP A 250 -24.10 11.86 7.01
C TRP A 250 -25.53 11.49 6.63
N ASP A 251 -26.02 10.32 7.03
CA ASP A 251 -27.39 9.86 6.82
C ASP A 251 -27.82 9.87 5.33
N GLY A 252 -26.85 9.71 4.42
CA GLY A 252 -27.09 9.77 2.97
C GLY A 252 -27.36 11.17 2.40
N GLU A 253 -27.20 12.24 3.20
CA GLU A 253 -27.35 13.63 2.71
C GLU A 253 -26.27 14.02 1.69
N CYS A 254 -25.13 13.34 1.71
CA CYS A 254 -24.10 13.43 0.67
C CYS A 254 -24.10 12.16 -0.16
N GLU A 255 -23.95 12.30 -1.47
CA GLU A 255 -23.81 11.19 -2.40
C GLU A 255 -22.61 11.42 -3.32
N ILE A 256 -21.87 10.35 -3.62
CA ILE A 256 -20.85 10.35 -4.65
C ILE A 256 -21.41 9.69 -5.91
N ASP A 257 -21.53 10.46 -6.99
CA ASP A 257 -21.88 9.95 -8.31
C ASP A 257 -20.64 9.33 -8.98
N PHE A 258 -20.56 8.00 -8.95
CA PHE A 258 -19.41 7.31 -9.54
C PHE A 258 -19.41 7.32 -11.07
N ALA A 259 -20.52 7.67 -11.72
CA ALA A 259 -20.54 7.86 -13.15
C ALA A 259 -19.77 9.14 -13.50
N GLU A 260 -19.92 10.21 -12.70
CA GLU A 260 -19.10 11.42 -12.84
C GLU A 260 -17.61 11.12 -12.59
N VAL A 261 -17.29 10.40 -11.50
CA VAL A 261 -15.91 10.01 -11.15
C VAL A 261 -15.27 9.22 -12.29
N TYR A 262 -15.98 8.23 -12.82
CA TYR A 262 -15.46 7.41 -13.92
C TYR A 262 -15.31 8.21 -15.20
N ASN A 263 -16.31 9.03 -15.58
CA ASN A 263 -16.24 9.87 -16.77
C ASN A 263 -15.03 10.83 -16.73
N TYR A 264 -14.67 11.34 -15.55
CA TYR A 264 -13.51 12.20 -15.37
C TYR A 264 -12.17 11.52 -15.76
N VAL A 265 -12.03 10.21 -15.53
CA VAL A 265 -10.81 9.45 -15.83
C VAL A 265 -10.94 8.49 -17.01
N ARG A 266 -12.12 8.40 -17.63
CA ARG A 266 -12.46 7.43 -18.68
C ARG A 266 -11.46 7.44 -19.85
N PHE A 267 -10.93 8.61 -20.20
CA PHE A 267 -9.95 8.77 -21.27
C PHE A 267 -8.65 7.96 -21.07
N LEU A 268 -8.33 7.58 -19.83
CA LEU A 268 -7.16 6.75 -19.52
C LEU A 268 -7.38 5.29 -19.90
N TYR A 269 -8.61 4.79 -19.71
CA TYR A 269 -8.99 3.42 -20.09
C TYR A 269 -9.11 3.26 -21.61
N GLU A 270 -9.68 4.26 -22.29
CA GLU A 270 -9.81 4.24 -23.75
C GLU A 270 -8.45 4.27 -24.46
N ARG A 271 -7.42 4.85 -23.84
CA ARG A 271 -6.05 4.85 -24.39
C ARG A 271 -5.36 3.50 -24.26
N GLU A 272 -5.58 2.79 -23.15
CA GLU A 272 -5.03 1.44 -22.95
C GLU A 272 -5.61 0.46 -23.98
N GLU A 273 -6.93 0.50 -24.20
CA GLU A 273 -7.59 -0.34 -25.21
C GLU A 273 -7.04 -0.10 -26.62
N ASN A 274 -6.62 1.13 -26.95
CA ASN A 274 -6.06 1.47 -28.27
C ASN A 274 -4.55 1.18 -28.40
N ALA A 275 -3.81 1.07 -27.29
CA ALA A 275 -2.38 0.77 -27.28
C ALA A 275 -2.08 -0.72 -27.52
N ASP A 276 -3.01 -1.62 -27.22
CA ASP A 276 -2.88 -3.06 -27.50
C ASP A 276 -3.08 -3.42 -29.00
N PHE A 277 -3.43 -2.45 -29.85
CA PHE A 277 -3.64 -2.64 -31.30
C PHE A 277 -2.60 -1.91 -32.19
N SER A 278 -1.52 -1.39 -31.61
CA SER A 278 -0.42 -0.70 -32.33
C SER A 278 0.92 -1.40 -32.13
#